data_AF-A0A9D4UXU3-F1
#
_entry.id   AF-A0A9D4UXU3-F1
#
_cell.length_a   1.000
_cell.length_b   1.000
_cell.length_c   1.000
_cell.angle_alpha   90.00
_cell.angle_beta   90.00
_cell.angle_gamma   90.00
#
_symmetry.space_group_name_H-M   'P 1'
#
loop_
_entity.id
_entity.type
_entity.pdbx_description
1 polymer ?
#
loop_
_entity_poly.entity_id
_entity_poly.type
_entity_poly.pdbx_seq_one_letter_code
_entity_poly.pdbx_strand_id
1 'polypeptide(L)'
;MLRDVGGEGDPLCKQQAPTSSYLVYLLLSKAGLIVVLPYMFPSSGLLSGSAGSDKIIGSSKSSGRCIRTRTMSSPVYDYSLSHNLRNYENKCESLEILVTDLQSVVHVERERTKHLENKIRVLQISELFEREGAVYGGHGLGFSTRELFF
;
A
#
# COMPACT_ATOMS: atom_id res chain seq x y z
N MET A 1 -57.72 26.67 11.95
CA MET A 1 -56.58 27.50 11.54
C MET A 1 -55.41 26.55 11.26
N LEU A 2 -55.15 26.31 9.98
CA LEU A 2 -54.13 25.38 9.47
C LEU A 2 -52.73 25.92 9.77
N ARG A 3 -51.84 25.04 10.23
CA ARG A 3 -50.40 25.28 10.24
C ARG A 3 -49.83 24.63 8.98
N ASP A 4 -49.42 25.47 8.03
CA ASP A 4 -48.51 25.10 6.94
C ASP A 4 -47.14 24.81 7.54
N VAL A 5 -46.73 23.54 7.50
CA VAL A 5 -45.35 23.10 7.74
C VAL A 5 -44.80 22.71 6.39
N GLY A 6 -44.21 23.69 5.70
CA GLY A 6 -43.51 23.49 4.43
C GLY A 6 -42.29 22.60 4.67
N GLY A 7 -42.24 21.50 3.93
CA GLY A 7 -41.21 20.47 4.05
C GLY A 7 -39.84 20.97 3.61
N GLU A 8 -38.86 20.76 4.49
CA GLU A 8 -37.46 20.58 4.10
C GLU A 8 -37.36 19.31 3.26
N GLY A 9 -37.12 19.50 1.96
CA GLY A 9 -36.70 18.43 1.08
C GLY A 9 -35.23 18.13 1.33
N ASP A 10 -34.96 17.05 2.05
CA ASP A 10 -33.61 16.51 2.17
C ASP A 10 -33.03 16.23 0.78
N PRO A 11 -31.79 16.66 0.47
CA PRO A 11 -31.15 16.33 -0.78
C PRO A 11 -30.80 14.84 -0.75
N LEU A 12 -31.70 14.05 -1.34
CA LEU A 12 -31.51 12.66 -1.69
C LEU A 12 -30.09 12.49 -2.25
N CYS A 13 -29.18 11.90 -1.47
CA CYS A 13 -27.84 11.55 -1.92
C CYS A 13 -28.00 10.61 -3.11
N LYS A 14 -27.98 11.18 -4.32
CA LYS A 14 -27.74 10.43 -5.54
C LYS A 14 -26.35 9.86 -5.38
N GLN A 15 -26.30 8.61 -4.92
CA GLN A 15 -25.15 7.73 -5.08
C GLN A 15 -24.97 7.56 -6.58
N GLN A 16 -24.33 8.56 -7.18
CA GLN A 16 -24.10 8.67 -8.59
C GLN A 16 -23.14 7.55 -8.93
N ALA A 17 -23.71 6.45 -9.44
CA ALA A 17 -22.94 5.33 -9.95
C ALA A 17 -21.83 5.89 -10.83
N PRO A 18 -20.57 5.45 -10.65
CA PRO A 18 -19.46 6.00 -11.39
C PRO A 18 -19.78 5.90 -12.87
N THR A 19 -19.98 7.05 -13.51
CA THR A 19 -20.32 7.11 -14.92
C THR A 19 -19.16 6.49 -15.71
N SER A 20 -19.45 5.69 -16.73
CA SER A 20 -18.44 5.00 -17.55
C SER A 20 -17.32 5.93 -18.05
N SER A 21 -17.65 7.22 -18.27
CA SER A 21 -16.70 8.29 -18.56
C SER A 21 -15.58 8.40 -17.52
N TYR A 22 -15.89 8.29 -16.23
CA TYR A 22 -14.92 8.40 -15.14
C TYR A 22 -13.90 7.25 -15.18
N LEU A 23 -14.34 6.03 -15.53
CA LEU A 23 -13.44 4.88 -15.70
C LEU A 23 -12.48 5.08 -16.88
N VAL A 24 -12.98 5.66 -17.98
CA VAL A 24 -12.14 5.97 -19.14
C VAL A 24 -11.10 7.04 -18.80
N TYR A 25 -11.49 8.09 -18.07
CA TYR A 25 -10.56 9.11 -17.57
C TYR A 25 -9.50 8.51 -16.64
N LEU A 26 -9.89 7.62 -15.73
CA LEU A 26 -8.94 6.91 -14.87
C LEU A 26 -7.96 6.08 -15.69
N LEU A 27 -8.42 5.30 -16.65
CA LEU A 27 -7.57 4.49 -17.54
C LEU A 27 -6.58 5.35 -18.32
N LEU A 28 -7.06 6.44 -18.95
CA LEU A 28 -6.20 7.37 -19.70
C LEU A 28 -5.19 8.07 -18.79
N SER A 29 -5.61 8.49 -17.59
CA SER A 29 -4.71 9.13 -16.63
C SER A 29 -3.61 8.18 -16.15
N LYS A 30 -3.94 6.89 -15.93
CA LYS A 30 -2.98 5.87 -15.50
C LYS A 30 -2.02 5.50 -16.64
N ALA A 31 -2.53 5.32 -17.86
CA ALA A 31 -1.70 5.08 -19.04
C ALA A 31 -0.75 6.26 -19.31
N GLY A 32 -1.26 7.49 -19.22
CA GLY A 32 -0.45 8.70 -19.33
C GLY A 32 0.62 8.79 -18.25
N LEU A 33 0.29 8.45 -16.99
CA LEU A 33 1.25 8.45 -15.90
C LEU A 33 2.40 7.46 -16.13
N ILE A 34 2.14 6.27 -16.68
CA ILE A 34 3.19 5.28 -17.01
C ILE A 34 4.14 5.82 -18.07
N VAL A 35 3.62 6.53 -19.07
CA VAL A 35 4.43 7.12 -20.13
C VAL A 35 5.18 8.35 -19.62
N VAL A 36 4.59 9.17 -18.75
CA VAL A 36 5.19 10.42 -18.26
C VAL A 36 6.19 10.20 -17.12
N LEU A 37 5.99 9.20 -16.26
CA LEU A 37 6.88 8.91 -15.12
C LEU A 37 8.37 8.80 -15.50
N PRO A 38 8.75 8.00 -16.53
CA PRO A 38 10.16 7.85 -16.89
C PRO A 38 10.77 9.13 -17.51
N TYR A 39 9.94 10.06 -17.98
CA TYR A 39 10.40 11.35 -18.51
C TYR A 39 10.47 12.44 -17.44
N MET A 40 9.66 12.36 -16.38
CA MET A 40 9.70 13.30 -15.24
C MET A 40 10.75 12.90 -14.21
N PHE A 41 11.02 11.61 -14.09
CA PHE A 41 12.14 11.07 -13.34
C PHE A 41 13.08 10.34 -14.31
N PRO A 42 13.73 11.08 -15.24
CA PRO A 42 14.88 10.50 -15.90
C PRO A 42 15.80 10.08 -14.76
N SER A 43 16.34 8.87 -14.83
CA SER A 43 17.16 8.25 -13.79
C SER A 43 18.52 8.96 -13.64
N SER A 44 18.53 10.29 -13.59
CA SER A 44 19.63 11.16 -13.24
C SER A 44 19.92 10.99 -11.75
N GLY A 45 20.80 10.02 -11.46
CA GLY A 45 21.86 10.22 -10.49
C GLY A 45 21.46 10.21 -9.02
N LEU A 46 21.02 9.06 -8.50
CA LEU A 46 21.27 8.72 -7.08
C LEU A 46 22.72 8.22 -6.84
N LEU A 47 23.65 8.80 -7.61
CA LEU A 47 25.07 8.94 -7.32
C LEU A 47 25.29 10.40 -6.88
N SER A 48 24.77 10.78 -5.72
CA SER A 48 25.24 11.99 -5.04
C SER A 48 25.86 11.56 -3.72
N GLY A 49 27.17 11.31 -3.81
CA GLY A 49 28.00 11.08 -2.64
C GLY A 49 28.06 12.35 -1.79
N SER A 50 27.88 12.17 -0.49
CA SER A 50 28.30 13.11 0.53
C SER A 50 28.87 12.25 1.66
N ALA A 51 30.18 12.00 1.64
CA ALA A 51 31.23 12.83 2.22
C ALA A 51 31.27 12.75 3.75
N GLY A 52 32.25 11.99 4.25
CA GLY A 52 33.00 12.34 5.47
C GLY A 52 32.43 11.90 6.81
N SER A 53 32.91 10.77 7.32
CA SER A 53 33.48 10.74 8.67
C SER A 53 34.27 9.47 8.91
N ASP A 54 35.57 9.57 8.67
CA ASP A 54 36.56 8.72 9.28
C ASP A 54 36.48 8.86 10.81
N LYS A 55 36.16 7.77 11.51
CA LYS A 55 36.66 7.56 12.88
C LYS A 55 37.26 6.17 13.01
N ILE A 56 38.58 6.21 12.84
CA ILE A 56 39.61 5.29 13.32
C ILE A 56 39.34 4.91 14.78
N ILE A 57 39.57 3.63 15.13
CA ILE A 57 40.05 3.00 16.39
C ILE A 57 39.48 1.56 16.36
N GLY A 58 40.21 0.44 16.40
CA GLY A 58 41.64 0.15 16.52
C GLY A 58 41.80 -1.37 16.74
N SER A 59 42.99 -1.90 16.40
CA SER A 59 43.64 -3.12 16.96
C SER A 59 42.90 -4.48 16.86
N SER A 60 43.44 -5.52 16.22
CA SER A 60 44.60 -6.28 16.75
C SER A 60 45.20 -7.31 15.77
N LYS A 61 46.53 -7.41 15.88
CA LYS A 61 47.52 -8.44 15.50
C LYS A 61 47.06 -9.88 15.13
N SER A 62 47.65 -10.45 14.08
CA SER A 62 48.62 -11.59 14.12
C SER A 62 49.06 -11.97 12.69
N SER A 63 50.33 -11.78 12.31
CA SER A 63 51.42 -12.79 12.29
C SER A 63 51.22 -13.97 11.34
N GLY A 64 51.99 -14.01 10.26
CA GLY A 64 52.06 -15.16 9.33
C GLY A 64 52.91 -14.87 8.09
N ARG A 65 54.20 -15.20 8.16
CA ARG A 65 55.24 -15.03 7.13
C ARG A 65 55.01 -16.01 5.96
N CYS A 66 54.90 -15.53 4.72
CA CYS A 66 55.03 -16.39 3.53
C CYS A 66 55.83 -15.69 2.42
N ILE A 67 56.59 -16.53 1.72
CA ILE A 67 57.76 -16.24 0.90
C ILE A 67 57.36 -15.69 -0.47
N ARG A 68 58.15 -14.72 -0.92
CA ARG A 68 58.06 -14.04 -2.21
C ARG A 68 58.48 -14.99 -3.34
N THR A 69 57.55 -15.44 -4.16
CA THR A 69 57.82 -15.77 -5.56
C THR A 69 57.28 -14.65 -6.44
N ARG A 70 58.19 -14.02 -7.20
CA ARG A 70 57.88 -12.98 -8.18
C ARG A 70 57.18 -13.64 -9.39
N THR A 71 55.89 -13.39 -9.52
CA THR A 71 55.23 -13.29 -10.82
C THR A 71 54.62 -11.88 -10.90
N MET A 72 55.24 -11.02 -11.72
CA MET A 72 54.76 -9.67 -12.00
C MET A 72 53.71 -9.76 -13.11
N SER A 73 52.52 -10.23 -12.78
CA SER A 73 51.31 -10.05 -13.58
C SER A 73 50.35 -9.20 -12.76
N SER A 74 50.26 -7.94 -13.13
CA SER A 74 49.49 -6.88 -12.48
C SER A 74 48.00 -7.24 -12.35
N PRO A 75 47.43 -7.41 -11.13
CA PRO A 75 46.00 -7.54 -10.91
C PRO A 75 45.51 -6.23 -10.30
N VAL A 76 45.41 -5.16 -11.09
CA VAL A 76 45.07 -3.82 -10.58
C VAL A 76 43.62 -3.39 -10.93
N TYR A 77 42.79 -4.28 -11.49
CA TYR A 77 41.45 -3.87 -11.94
C TYR A 77 40.23 -4.60 -11.31
N ASP A 78 40.40 -5.59 -10.41
CA ASP A 78 39.23 -6.40 -9.94
C ASP A 78 38.63 -6.01 -8.57
N TYR A 79 39.27 -5.15 -7.79
CA TYR A 79 38.80 -4.81 -6.43
C TYR A 79 37.63 -3.81 -6.43
N SER A 80 37.50 -2.97 -7.46
CA SER A 80 36.39 -2.03 -7.58
C SER A 80 35.08 -2.72 -7.98
N LEU A 81 35.15 -3.77 -8.81
CA LEU A 81 33.97 -4.52 -9.25
C LEU A 81 33.33 -5.28 -8.08
N SER A 82 34.15 -5.91 -7.25
CA SER A 82 33.70 -6.71 -6.10
C SER A 82 33.01 -5.87 -5.02
N HIS A 83 33.46 -4.64 -4.77
CA HIS A 83 32.79 -3.73 -3.84
C HIS A 83 31.42 -3.25 -4.36
N ASN A 84 31.33 -2.96 -5.66
CA ASN A 84 30.05 -2.60 -6.29
C ASN A 84 29.06 -3.77 -6.24
N LEU A 85 29.53 -4.99 -6.54
CA LEU A 85 28.69 -6.19 -6.55
C LEU A 85 28.05 -6.46 -5.17
N ARG A 86 28.84 -6.35 -4.10
CA ARG A 86 28.36 -6.51 -2.72
C ARG A 86 27.33 -5.45 -2.31
N ASN A 87 27.48 -4.22 -2.82
CA ASN A 87 26.51 -3.14 -2.59
C ASN A 87 25.19 -3.40 -3.33
N TYR A 88 25.23 -4.02 -4.51
CA TYR A 88 24.01 -4.46 -5.20
C TYR A 88 23.32 -5.61 -4.47
N GLU A 89 24.08 -6.57 -3.94
CA GLU A 89 23.56 -7.70 -3.18
C GLU A 89 22.78 -7.23 -1.93
N ASN A 90 23.35 -6.33 -1.14
CA ASN A 90 22.67 -5.75 0.03
C ASN A 90 21.38 -4.96 -0.35
N LYS A 91 21.38 -4.30 -1.51
CA LYS A 91 20.19 -3.58 -2.01
C LYS A 91 19.11 -4.56 -2.48
N CYS A 92 19.50 -5.66 -3.09
CA CYS A 92 18.56 -6.73 -3.46
C CYS A 92 17.91 -7.32 -2.21
N GLU A 93 18.70 -7.63 -1.17
CA GLU A 93 18.17 -8.12 0.12
C GLU A 93 17.20 -7.11 0.75
N SER A 94 17.57 -5.82 0.80
CA SER A 94 16.69 -4.78 1.33
C SER A 94 15.40 -4.62 0.51
N LEU A 95 15.47 -4.81 -0.81
CA LEU A 95 14.31 -4.74 -1.69
C LEU A 95 13.38 -5.94 -1.48
N GLU A 96 13.94 -7.14 -1.31
CA GLU A 96 13.17 -8.34 -0.99
C GLU A 96 12.39 -8.17 0.32
N ILE A 97 13.03 -7.64 1.36
CA ILE A 97 12.36 -7.33 2.64
C ILE A 97 11.19 -6.37 2.40
N LEU A 98 11.41 -5.27 1.67
CA LEU A 98 10.36 -4.30 1.38
C LEU A 98 9.20 -4.91 0.58
N VAL A 99 9.50 -5.77 -0.40
CA VAL A 99 8.48 -6.47 -1.19
C VAL A 99 7.65 -7.40 -0.28
N THR A 100 8.29 -8.14 0.62
CA THR A 100 7.57 -9.00 1.57
C THR A 100 6.70 -8.20 2.54
N ASP A 101 7.18 -7.07 3.05
CA ASP A 101 6.42 -6.18 3.93
C ASP A 101 5.20 -5.60 3.20
N LEU A 102 5.40 -5.14 1.96
CA LEU A 102 4.32 -4.58 1.15
C LEU A 102 3.25 -5.64 0.83
N GLN A 103 3.65 -6.87 0.51
CA GLN A 103 2.73 -7.99 0.29
C GLN A 103 1.92 -8.29 1.55
N SER A 104 2.56 -8.29 2.72
CA SER A 104 1.88 -8.48 4.02
C SER A 104 0.82 -7.40 4.27
N VAL A 105 1.16 -6.13 4.08
CA VAL A 105 0.22 -5.01 4.25
C VAL A 105 -0.97 -5.13 3.29
N VAL A 106 -0.72 -5.44 2.02
CA VAL A 106 -1.79 -5.64 1.02
C VAL A 106 -2.72 -6.79 1.41
N HIS A 107 -2.17 -7.88 1.94
CA HIS A 107 -2.97 -9.02 2.42
C HIS A 107 -3.88 -8.61 3.59
N VAL A 108 -3.35 -7.87 4.57
CA VAL A 108 -4.13 -7.39 5.72
C VAL A 108 -5.27 -6.47 5.28
N GLU A 109 -4.99 -5.52 4.38
CA GLU A 109 -6.02 -4.61 3.86
C GLU A 109 -7.09 -5.34 3.02
N ARG A 110 -6.72 -6.41 2.32
CA ARG A 110 -7.69 -7.27 1.61
C ARG A 110 -8.66 -7.96 2.57
N GLU A 111 -8.16 -8.54 3.64
CA GLU A 111 -9.01 -9.19 4.66
C GLU A 111 -9.89 -8.16 5.38
N ARG A 112 -9.36 -6.96 5.67
CA ARG A 112 -10.14 -5.86 6.23
C ARG A 112 -11.29 -5.45 5.31
N THR A 113 -11.02 -5.33 4.01
CA THR A 113 -12.03 -4.98 3.00
C THR A 113 -13.14 -6.03 2.94
N LYS A 114 -12.76 -7.31 2.90
CA LYS A 114 -13.70 -8.44 2.89
C LYS A 114 -14.58 -8.48 4.16
N HIS A 115 -14.02 -8.16 5.32
CA HIS A 115 -14.77 -8.06 6.58
C HIS A 115 -15.81 -6.92 6.55
N LEU A 116 -15.42 -5.75 6.04
CA LEU A 116 -16.33 -4.62 5.90
C LEU A 116 -17.44 -4.91 4.89
N GLU A 117 -17.12 -5.52 3.75
CA GLU A 117 -18.11 -5.98 2.77
C GLU A 117 -19.12 -6.95 3.40
N ASN A 118 -18.64 -7.89 4.22
CA ASN A 118 -19.52 -8.80 4.93
C ASN A 118 -20.47 -8.07 5.90
N LYS A 119 -19.96 -7.10 6.66
CA LYS A 119 -20.79 -6.27 7.55
C LYS A 119 -21.84 -5.47 6.78
N ILE A 120 -21.48 -4.90 5.63
CA ILE A 120 -22.42 -4.17 4.78
C ILE A 120 -23.55 -5.10 4.32
N ARG A 121 -23.23 -6.31 3.87
CA ARG A 121 -24.26 -7.30 3.48
C ARG A 121 -25.19 -7.65 4.63
N VAL A 122 -24.66 -7.87 5.83
CA VAL A 122 -25.48 -8.15 7.02
C VAL A 122 -26.40 -6.97 7.32
N LEU A 123 -25.88 -5.74 7.32
CA LEU A 123 -26.68 -4.54 7.56
C LEU A 123 -27.78 -4.35 6.51
N GLN A 124 -27.48 -4.58 5.22
CA GLN A 124 -28.47 -4.53 4.15
C GLN A 124 -29.58 -5.57 4.34
N ILE A 125 -29.24 -6.79 4.75
CA ILE A 125 -30.22 -7.82 5.06
C ILE A 125 -31.09 -7.38 6.25
N SER A 126 -30.49 -6.87 7.32
CA SER A 126 -31.24 -6.35 8.47
C SER A 126 -32.17 -5.20 8.09
N GLU A 127 -31.72 -4.26 7.27
CA GLU A 127 -32.53 -3.15 6.76
C GLU A 127 -33.73 -3.64 5.95
N LEU A 128 -33.53 -4.67 5.09
CA LEU A 128 -34.62 -5.28 4.33
C LEU A 128 -35.67 -5.92 5.26
N PHE A 129 -35.24 -6.64 6.29
CA PHE A 129 -36.16 -7.24 7.26
C PHE A 129 -36.94 -6.20 8.06
N GLU A 130 -36.30 -5.11 8.49
CA GLU A 130 -37.00 -4.01 9.16
C GLU A 130 -38.03 -3.34 8.25
N ARG A 131 -37.66 -3.13 6.98
CA ARG A 131 -38.53 -2.50 5.98
C ARG A 131 -39.74 -3.38 5.63
N GLU A 132 -39.53 -4.68 5.41
CA GLU A 132 -40.62 -5.63 5.16
C GLU A 132 -41.49 -5.82 6.42
N GLY A 133 -40.88 -5.91 7.60
CA GLY A 133 -41.58 -5.96 8.88
C GLY A 133 -42.45 -4.73 9.13
N ALA A 134 -42.03 -3.54 8.71
CA ALA A 134 -42.85 -2.33 8.80
C ALA A 134 -44.04 -2.33 7.82
N VAL A 135 -43.89 -2.95 6.65
CA VAL A 135 -44.97 -3.03 5.63
C VAL A 135 -46.05 -4.03 6.05
N TYR A 136 -45.69 -5.15 6.69
CA TYR A 136 -46.65 -6.15 7.16
C TYR A 136 -47.09 -5.93 8.62
N GLY A 137 -46.32 -5.19 9.43
CA GLY A 137 -46.53 -4.95 10.86
C GLY A 137 -47.27 -3.65 11.23
N GLY A 138 -47.88 -2.97 10.26
CA GLY A 138 -48.76 -1.80 10.49
C GLY A 138 -49.96 -2.08 11.42
N HIS A 139 -50.19 -3.33 11.81
CA HIS A 139 -51.04 -3.70 12.93
C HIS A 139 -50.21 -4.30 14.07
N GLY A 140 -49.55 -3.40 14.82
CA GLY A 140 -49.17 -3.54 16.23
C GLY A 140 -48.61 -4.88 16.69
N LEU A 141 -47.30 -4.92 16.93
CA LEU A 141 -46.67 -5.40 18.18
C LEU A 141 -45.16 -5.16 18.03
N GLY A 142 -44.65 -4.15 18.71
CA GLY A 142 -43.22 -3.80 18.71
C GLY A 142 -42.39 -4.92 19.33
N PHE A 143 -41.77 -5.75 18.48
CA PHE A 143 -40.76 -6.69 18.91
C PHE A 143 -39.42 -5.96 19.02
N SER A 144 -39.06 -5.62 20.25
CA SER A 144 -37.75 -5.06 20.62
C SER A 144 -36.66 -6.12 20.39
N THR A 145 -35.91 -6.01 19.29
CA THR A 145 -34.76 -6.86 18.92
C THR A 145 -33.52 -6.70 19.81
N ARG A 146 -33.63 -6.03 20.97
CA ARG A 146 -32.51 -5.76 21.88
C ARG A 146 -31.94 -6.99 22.61
N GLU A 147 -32.49 -8.19 22.44
CA GLU A 147 -32.07 -9.37 23.23
C GLU A 147 -31.42 -10.52 22.45
N LEU A 148 -31.17 -10.43 21.14
CA LEU A 148 -30.67 -11.57 20.36
C LEU A 148 -29.15 -11.67 20.17
N PHE A 149 -28.36 -10.84 20.88
CA PHE A 149 -26.90 -10.95 20.85
C PHE A 149 -26.30 -10.87 22.27
N PHE A 150 -26.45 -11.96 23.02
CA PHE A 150 -25.53 -12.36 24.10
C PHE A 150 -24.99 -13.75 23.80
#